data_AF-A0A418FPM2-F1
#
_entry.id   AF-A0A418FPM2-F1
#
_cell.length_a   1.000
_cell.length_b   1.000
_cell.length_c   1.000
_cell.angle_alpha   90.00
_cell.angle_beta   90.00
_cell.angle_gamma   90.00
#
_symmetry.space_group_name_H-M   'P 1'
#
loop_
_entity.id
_entity.type
_entity.pdbx_description
1 polymer ?
#
loop_
_entity_poly.entity_id
_entity_poly.type
_entity_poly.pdbx_seq_one_letter_code
_entity_poly.pdbx_strand_id
1 'polypeptide(L)'
;MKVPSSLAIAAAFAASSVAALDAKFYGINYDFRTSQWGGCKDFHTIAEDFNILKEVTNNVRIYGTDFECAKSVIEAAHNSGLKVWLGLWSEVGTAVATDSFPSQNNALKELVNRTKLINNDDILGIQVSSEALYRYYVQGPGKTTGSNDRHGIDTVLGHLKTVRSHLRDHNLTFPVVISDIMDMYTKFPELYDEVDVVAVNQFSFWENKTAEEGAHFTFKRFQEQETRAKRAGKLILLHEAGWSTAGENPVVKEASPRAQGVFTQDFLTLVARQNLNAFYFAAFDLPSNPTEIERNFGIHYADRALKRWVEEVHVGAPLEAVRLWAGDNVIKAHRYWNADDDSVNKNFGRVYVAKPSVGRSGVWDDEIWLRDPDSNILYSKSSNLCLESSSENDTQTLRTSPCSNVTNDQKWSFVNGTIVSQNDAKFCIQVDVNVNRPTTPNGNLVVNLSPCNEQPTQASLIVERPTSPSRLASGWTATC
;
A
#
# COMPACT_ATOMS: atom_id res chain seq x y z
N MET A 1 67.29 -36.08 0.86
CA MET A 1 66.13 -36.60 0.09
C MET A 1 64.85 -36.19 0.82
N LYS A 2 63.83 -35.80 0.04
CA LYS A 2 62.44 -35.41 0.38
C LYS A 2 62.17 -33.92 0.69
N VAL A 3 61.87 -33.20 -0.40
CA VAL A 3 60.75 -32.24 -0.55
C VAL A 3 59.43 -33.05 -0.61
N PRO A 4 58.18 -32.55 -0.45
CA PRO A 4 57.64 -31.23 -0.09
C PRO A 4 56.60 -31.25 1.07
N SER A 5 56.05 -30.10 1.45
CA SER A 5 54.57 -29.98 1.52
C SER A 5 54.14 -28.54 1.30
N SER A 6 53.23 -28.38 0.36
CA SER A 6 52.80 -27.13 -0.25
C SER A 6 51.74 -26.42 0.58
N LEU A 7 51.73 -25.08 0.49
CA LEU A 7 50.68 -24.20 0.97
C LEU A 7 49.29 -24.67 0.51
N ALA A 8 48.37 -24.85 1.44
CA ALA A 8 46.93 -24.81 1.18
C ALA A 8 46.45 -23.38 1.45
N ILE A 9 46.20 -22.62 0.40
CA ILE A 9 45.45 -21.36 0.46
C ILE A 9 43.98 -21.74 0.61
N ALA A 10 43.43 -21.58 1.81
CA ALA A 10 42.00 -21.68 2.04
C ALA A 10 41.32 -20.42 1.48
N ALA A 11 40.75 -20.52 0.27
CA ALA A 11 39.81 -19.53 -0.23
C ALA A 11 38.49 -19.69 0.53
N ALA A 12 38.25 -18.81 1.50
CA ALA A 12 36.95 -18.66 2.12
C ALA A 12 36.01 -18.00 1.10
N PHE A 13 35.14 -18.79 0.48
CA PHE A 13 33.98 -18.25 -0.21
C PHE A 13 33.02 -17.71 0.86
N ALA A 14 33.03 -16.39 1.06
CA ALA A 14 31.92 -15.72 1.72
C ALA A 14 30.70 -15.89 0.81
N ALA A 15 29.81 -16.82 1.15
CA ALA A 15 28.47 -16.84 0.60
C ALA A 15 27.78 -15.55 1.07
N SER A 16 27.82 -14.51 0.23
CA SER A 16 26.94 -13.37 0.38
C SER A 16 25.52 -13.90 0.30
N SER A 17 24.80 -13.91 1.42
CA SER A 17 23.36 -14.13 1.45
C SER A 17 22.72 -13.01 0.63
N VAL A 18 22.46 -13.28 -0.64
CA VAL A 18 21.65 -12.39 -1.47
C VAL A 18 20.25 -12.46 -0.86
N ALA A 19 19.76 -11.34 -0.34
CA ALA A 19 18.38 -11.28 0.12
C ALA A 19 17.46 -11.67 -1.03
N ALA A 20 16.41 -12.46 -0.75
CA ALA A 20 15.50 -12.97 -1.77
C ALA A 20 14.84 -11.85 -2.60
N LEU A 21 14.64 -10.67 -1.99
CA LEU A 21 14.20 -9.42 -2.61
C LEU A 21 14.96 -8.25 -1.98
N ASP A 22 15.17 -7.17 -2.74
CA ASP A 22 15.77 -5.93 -2.22
C ASP A 22 14.80 -5.10 -1.37
N ALA A 23 13.50 -5.38 -1.49
CA ALA A 23 12.44 -4.89 -0.62
C ALA A 23 11.53 -6.03 -0.18
N LYS A 24 11.31 -6.14 1.14
CA LYS A 24 10.35 -7.08 1.71
C LYS A 24 8.92 -6.55 1.57
N PHE A 25 7.96 -7.45 1.39
CA PHE A 25 6.55 -7.13 1.56
C PHE A 25 6.28 -6.76 3.01
N TYR A 26 5.49 -5.70 3.25
CA TYR A 26 5.03 -5.36 4.61
C TYR A 26 4.31 -6.55 5.24
N GLY A 27 3.38 -7.16 4.51
CA GLY A 27 2.73 -8.40 4.91
C GLY A 27 2.24 -9.18 3.71
N ILE A 28 1.92 -10.47 3.91
CA ILE A 28 1.37 -11.33 2.86
C ILE A 28 0.17 -12.11 3.38
N ASN A 29 -0.87 -12.23 2.56
CA ASN A 29 -2.04 -13.05 2.85
C ASN A 29 -1.71 -14.54 2.73
N TYR A 30 -1.96 -15.29 3.80
CA TYR A 30 -1.67 -16.72 3.92
C TYR A 30 -2.96 -17.52 4.07
N ASP A 31 -3.12 -18.52 3.21
CA ASP A 31 -4.20 -19.50 3.32
C ASP A 31 -3.67 -20.77 4.01
N PHE A 32 -4.20 -21.05 5.20
CA PHE A 32 -3.89 -22.25 5.97
C PHE A 32 -4.77 -23.44 5.57
N ARG A 33 -5.77 -23.25 4.71
CA ARG A 33 -6.69 -24.32 4.33
C ARG A 33 -6.01 -25.32 3.40
N THR A 34 -6.50 -26.56 3.42
CA THR A 34 -6.08 -27.61 2.50
C THR A 34 -6.99 -27.73 1.28
N SER A 35 -8.16 -27.06 1.30
CA SER A 35 -9.14 -27.07 0.22
C SER A 35 -10.01 -25.80 0.19
N GLN A 36 -10.74 -25.59 -0.92
CA GLN A 36 -11.74 -24.52 -1.03
C GLN A 36 -12.87 -24.60 0.02
N TRP A 37 -13.10 -25.78 0.59
CA TRP A 37 -14.16 -26.03 1.58
C TRP A 37 -13.68 -25.89 3.02
N GLY A 38 -12.44 -25.46 3.24
CA GLY A 38 -11.80 -25.42 4.56
C GLY A 38 -10.76 -26.53 4.72
N GLY A 39 -10.59 -26.96 5.97
CA GLY A 39 -9.49 -27.81 6.38
C GLY A 39 -8.31 -27.01 6.92
N CYS A 40 -7.30 -27.72 7.36
CA CYS A 40 -6.18 -27.16 8.12
C CYS A 40 -4.89 -27.85 7.70
N LYS A 41 -3.92 -27.09 7.21
CA LYS A 41 -2.55 -27.59 7.09
C LYS A 41 -2.06 -28.00 8.47
N ASP A 42 -1.31 -29.10 8.55
CA ASP A 42 -0.67 -29.49 9.80
C ASP A 42 0.45 -28.49 10.18
N PHE A 43 0.85 -28.52 11.45
CA PHE A 43 1.85 -27.60 11.98
C PHE A 43 3.19 -27.64 11.21
N HIS A 44 3.67 -28.83 10.78
CA HIS A 44 4.93 -28.93 10.07
C HIS A 44 4.85 -28.25 8.71
N THR A 45 3.75 -28.46 7.99
CA THR A 45 3.47 -27.78 6.72
C THR A 45 3.45 -26.25 6.91
N ILE A 46 2.77 -25.74 7.94
CA ILE A 46 2.72 -24.30 8.23
C ILE A 46 4.11 -23.75 8.61
N ALA A 47 4.86 -24.46 9.45
CA ALA A 47 6.20 -24.06 9.86
C ALA A 47 7.18 -24.03 8.68
N GLU A 48 7.06 -24.97 7.75
CA GLU A 48 7.84 -24.97 6.50
C GLU A 48 7.47 -23.77 5.62
N ASP A 49 6.16 -23.52 5.43
CA ASP A 49 5.67 -22.34 4.69
C ASP A 49 6.26 -21.04 5.30
N PHE A 50 6.27 -20.91 6.62
CA PHE A 50 6.75 -19.71 7.31
C PHE A 50 8.26 -19.56 7.33
N ASN A 51 9.01 -20.66 7.30
CA ASN A 51 10.45 -20.62 7.11
C ASN A 51 10.84 -20.05 5.73
N ILE A 52 9.97 -20.20 4.73
CA ILE A 52 10.11 -19.54 3.42
C ILE A 52 9.64 -18.09 3.49
N LEU A 53 8.45 -17.84 4.03
CA LEU A 53 7.86 -16.49 4.03
C LEU A 53 8.67 -15.45 4.81
N LYS A 54 9.40 -15.83 5.87
CA LYS A 54 10.25 -14.89 6.63
C LYS A 54 11.35 -14.24 5.80
N GLU A 55 11.74 -14.86 4.69
CA GLU A 55 12.74 -14.31 3.78
C GLU A 55 12.19 -13.12 2.99
N VAL A 56 10.86 -13.07 2.75
CA VAL A 56 10.21 -12.05 1.91
C VAL A 56 9.25 -11.12 2.66
N THR A 57 8.85 -11.46 3.89
CA THR A 57 7.98 -10.60 4.71
C THR A 57 8.25 -10.78 6.21
N ASN A 58 7.74 -9.86 7.01
CA ASN A 58 7.74 -9.96 8.48
C ASN A 58 6.34 -10.28 9.05
N ASN A 59 5.30 -10.20 8.23
CA ASN A 59 3.92 -10.27 8.69
C ASN A 59 3.08 -11.18 7.78
N VAL A 60 2.21 -11.98 8.38
CA VAL A 60 1.23 -12.78 7.66
C VAL A 60 -0.19 -12.39 8.08
N ARG A 61 -1.13 -12.44 7.15
CA ARG A 61 -2.56 -12.24 7.42
C ARG A 61 -3.33 -13.50 7.07
N ILE A 62 -4.20 -13.96 7.97
CA ILE A 62 -5.13 -15.06 7.72
C ILE A 62 -6.57 -14.57 7.73
N TYR A 63 -7.49 -15.31 7.10
CA TYR A 63 -8.87 -14.89 6.87
C TYR A 63 -9.88 -15.39 7.91
N GLY A 64 -9.57 -16.51 8.56
CA GLY A 64 -10.44 -17.18 9.51
C GLY A 64 -9.69 -17.67 10.73
N THR A 65 -10.44 -17.94 11.78
CA THR A 65 -9.99 -18.43 13.08
C THR A 65 -10.78 -19.70 13.42
N ASP A 66 -10.19 -20.84 13.09
CA ASP A 66 -10.54 -22.14 13.67
C ASP A 66 -9.52 -22.46 14.77
N PHE A 67 -9.96 -22.95 15.94
CA PHE A 67 -9.11 -22.99 17.15
C PHE A 67 -7.75 -23.67 16.91
N GLU A 68 -7.72 -24.92 16.45
CA GLU A 68 -6.46 -25.66 16.25
C GLU A 68 -5.61 -25.08 15.10
N CYS A 69 -6.25 -24.52 14.08
CA CYS A 69 -5.56 -23.95 12.92
C CYS A 69 -4.90 -22.62 13.26
N ALA A 70 -5.67 -21.70 13.82
CA ALA A 70 -5.16 -20.40 14.24
C ALA A 70 -4.09 -20.59 15.32
N LYS A 71 -4.26 -21.54 16.25
CA LYS A 71 -3.22 -21.92 17.21
C LYS A 71 -1.93 -22.32 16.50
N SER A 72 -2.00 -23.26 15.55
CA SER A 72 -0.82 -23.74 14.81
C SER A 72 -0.15 -22.63 14.00
N VAL A 73 -0.94 -21.75 13.38
CA VAL A 73 -0.46 -20.56 12.67
C VAL A 73 0.28 -19.62 13.62
N ILE A 74 -0.31 -19.24 14.75
CA ILE A 74 0.32 -18.29 15.67
C ILE A 74 1.60 -18.88 16.28
N GLU A 75 1.59 -20.16 16.67
CA GLU A 75 2.78 -20.86 17.17
C GLU A 75 3.90 -20.92 16.13
N ALA A 76 3.58 -21.29 14.88
CA ALA A 76 4.57 -21.34 13.81
C ALA A 76 5.11 -19.94 13.44
N ALA A 77 4.26 -18.92 13.46
CA ALA A 77 4.65 -17.54 13.15
C ALA A 77 5.62 -17.01 14.20
N HIS A 78 5.28 -17.17 15.49
CA HIS A 78 6.16 -16.82 16.61
C HIS A 78 7.53 -17.49 16.49
N ASN A 79 7.56 -18.81 16.25
CA ASN A 79 8.80 -19.56 16.08
C ASN A 79 9.66 -19.08 14.89
N SER A 80 9.03 -18.45 13.89
CA SER A 80 9.71 -17.93 12.69
C SER A 80 10.02 -16.43 12.78
N GLY A 81 9.64 -15.75 13.88
CA GLY A 81 9.77 -14.30 14.04
C GLY A 81 8.78 -13.49 13.20
N LEU A 82 7.71 -14.12 12.70
CA LEU A 82 6.63 -13.48 11.96
C LEU A 82 5.52 -13.01 12.92
N LYS A 83 4.87 -11.90 12.58
CA LYS A 83 3.65 -11.45 13.28
C LYS A 83 2.40 -11.78 12.48
N VAL A 84 1.27 -11.89 13.18
CA VAL A 84 0.01 -12.34 12.57
C VAL A 84 -1.07 -11.26 12.64
N TRP A 85 -1.70 -10.99 11.51
CA TRP A 85 -3.02 -10.38 11.45
C TRP A 85 -4.07 -11.49 11.39
N LEU A 86 -4.90 -11.61 12.43
CA LEU A 86 -5.91 -12.68 12.51
C LEU A 86 -7.23 -12.22 11.88
N GLY A 87 -7.86 -13.10 11.11
CA GLY A 87 -9.17 -12.88 10.53
C GLY A 87 -10.22 -13.73 11.21
N LEU A 88 -11.42 -13.18 11.39
CA LEU A 88 -12.62 -13.93 11.73
C LEU A 88 -13.52 -13.89 10.51
N TRP A 89 -13.76 -15.05 9.91
CA TRP A 89 -14.65 -15.13 8.76
C TRP A 89 -16.08 -14.89 9.22
N SER A 90 -16.64 -13.73 8.85
CA SER A 90 -17.99 -13.33 9.20
C SER A 90 -18.71 -12.84 7.95
N GLU A 91 -20.02 -13.08 7.90
CA GLU A 91 -20.92 -12.68 6.83
C GLU A 91 -22.12 -11.91 7.38
N VAL A 92 -22.90 -11.35 6.47
CA VAL A 92 -24.29 -11.01 6.74
C VAL A 92 -25.14 -12.24 6.39
N GLY A 93 -25.79 -12.84 7.40
CA GLY A 93 -26.56 -14.08 7.20
C GLY A 93 -27.70 -13.91 6.19
N THR A 94 -27.77 -14.78 5.19
CA THR A 94 -28.83 -14.81 4.17
C THR A 94 -29.23 -16.25 3.84
N ALA A 95 -30.17 -16.43 2.90
CA ALA A 95 -30.53 -17.77 2.41
C ALA A 95 -29.39 -18.52 1.70
N VAL A 96 -28.37 -17.81 1.21
CA VAL A 96 -27.25 -18.38 0.42
C VAL A 96 -25.88 -18.14 1.05
N ALA A 97 -25.80 -17.32 2.10
CA ALA A 97 -24.57 -17.05 2.85
C ALA A 97 -24.78 -17.36 4.33
N THR A 98 -23.99 -18.30 4.85
CA THR A 98 -23.99 -18.64 6.27
C THR A 98 -22.98 -17.76 6.99
N ASP A 99 -23.41 -17.10 8.06
CA ASP A 99 -22.51 -16.33 8.91
C ASP A 99 -21.78 -17.23 9.91
N SER A 100 -20.47 -17.36 9.70
CA SER A 100 -19.57 -18.14 10.56
C SER A 100 -19.09 -17.36 11.79
N PHE A 101 -19.51 -16.10 11.98
CA PHE A 101 -19.09 -15.30 13.14
C PHE A 101 -19.24 -16.01 14.49
N PRO A 102 -20.35 -16.72 14.81
CA PRO A 102 -20.49 -17.35 16.11
C PRO A 102 -19.39 -18.39 16.42
N SER A 103 -19.04 -19.25 15.45
CA SER A 103 -18.00 -20.26 15.65
C SER A 103 -16.61 -19.64 15.69
N GLN A 104 -16.34 -18.66 14.82
CA GLN A 104 -15.05 -17.97 14.73
C GLN A 104 -14.77 -17.12 15.98
N ASN A 105 -15.77 -16.42 16.49
CA ASN A 105 -15.69 -15.67 17.74
C ASN A 105 -15.53 -16.60 18.95
N ASN A 106 -16.18 -17.77 18.96
CA ASN A 106 -15.95 -18.76 20.01
C ASN A 106 -14.51 -19.28 19.99
N ALA A 107 -13.97 -19.60 18.81
CA ALA A 107 -12.58 -20.02 18.67
C ALA A 107 -11.59 -18.93 19.15
N LEU A 108 -11.82 -17.66 18.78
CA LEU A 108 -11.03 -16.54 19.30
C LEU A 108 -11.08 -16.45 20.83
N LYS A 109 -12.28 -16.50 21.42
CA LYS A 109 -12.46 -16.48 22.88
C LYS A 109 -11.73 -17.64 23.55
N GLU A 110 -11.78 -18.82 22.97
CA GLU A 110 -11.05 -19.97 23.47
C GLU A 110 -9.53 -19.77 23.38
N LEU A 111 -9.01 -19.22 22.28
CA LEU A 111 -7.58 -18.90 22.15
C LEU A 111 -7.14 -17.88 23.20
N VAL A 112 -7.91 -16.81 23.42
CA VAL A 112 -7.64 -15.79 24.43
C VAL A 112 -7.66 -16.36 25.85
N ASN A 113 -8.67 -17.18 26.17
CA ASN A 113 -8.86 -17.68 27.53
C ASN A 113 -7.97 -18.88 27.89
N ARG A 114 -7.74 -19.78 26.93
CA ARG A 114 -7.09 -21.08 27.17
C ARG A 114 -5.61 -21.08 26.83
N THR A 115 -5.12 -20.07 26.10
CA THR A 115 -3.72 -19.99 25.66
C THR A 115 -3.08 -18.65 26.04
N LYS A 116 -1.78 -18.50 25.78
CA LYS A 116 -1.06 -17.21 25.86
C LYS A 116 -0.58 -16.71 24.49
N LEU A 117 -1.10 -17.31 23.43
CA LEU A 117 -0.68 -17.03 22.05
C LEU A 117 -1.26 -15.71 21.53
N ILE A 118 -2.45 -15.32 22.00
CA ILE A 118 -3.02 -14.01 21.69
C ILE A 118 -2.42 -13.00 22.68
N ASN A 119 -1.52 -12.15 22.19
CA ASN A 119 -0.83 -11.13 22.97
C ASN A 119 -0.57 -9.87 22.13
N ASN A 120 -0.14 -8.78 22.77
CA ASN A 120 0.09 -7.48 22.10
C ASN A 120 1.40 -7.41 21.30
N ASP A 121 2.25 -8.44 21.36
CA ASP A 121 3.55 -8.45 20.69
C ASP A 121 3.50 -9.19 19.35
N ASP A 122 2.85 -10.35 19.30
CA ASP A 122 2.78 -11.26 18.15
C ASP A 122 1.59 -10.96 17.22
N ILE A 123 0.50 -10.39 17.76
CA ILE A 123 -0.73 -10.10 17.02
C ILE A 123 -0.78 -8.63 16.60
N LEU A 124 -0.82 -8.39 15.28
CA LEU A 124 -0.87 -7.05 14.70
C LEU A 124 -2.25 -6.41 14.77
N GLY A 125 -3.29 -7.24 14.76
CA GLY A 125 -4.67 -6.82 14.67
C GLY A 125 -5.61 -7.99 14.40
N ILE A 126 -6.90 -7.70 14.57
CA ILE A 126 -7.98 -8.64 14.29
C ILE A 126 -8.93 -8.01 13.28
N GLN A 127 -9.29 -8.77 12.26
CA GLN A 127 -10.29 -8.38 11.28
C GLN A 127 -11.60 -9.13 11.47
N VAL A 128 -12.71 -8.39 11.45
CA VAL A 128 -14.09 -8.87 11.59
C VAL A 128 -14.98 -7.96 10.75
N SER A 129 -15.18 -8.13 9.44
CA SER A 129 -15.03 -9.28 8.52
C SER A 129 -14.12 -8.96 7.31
N SER A 130 -14.07 -9.82 6.27
CA SER A 130 -13.53 -9.48 4.92
C SER A 130 -14.64 -9.46 3.88
N GLU A 131 -14.94 -8.32 3.27
CA GLU A 131 -15.86 -8.17 2.12
C GLU A 131 -17.31 -8.63 2.35
N ALA A 132 -17.76 -8.74 3.60
CA ALA A 132 -19.14 -9.12 3.91
C ALA A 132 -20.14 -8.06 3.42
N LEU A 133 -19.78 -6.77 3.47
CA LEU A 133 -20.65 -5.70 2.98
C LEU A 133 -20.68 -5.70 1.45
N TYR A 134 -19.55 -5.93 0.78
CA TYR A 134 -19.53 -6.13 -0.67
C TYR A 134 -20.44 -7.29 -1.09
N ARG A 135 -20.28 -8.47 -0.47
CA ARG A 135 -21.12 -9.63 -0.78
C ARG A 135 -22.60 -9.35 -0.51
N TYR A 136 -22.95 -8.64 0.55
CA TYR A 136 -24.36 -8.34 0.86
C TYR A 136 -24.96 -7.23 -0.03
N TYR A 137 -24.28 -6.10 -0.19
CA TYR A 137 -24.81 -4.89 -0.82
C TYR A 137 -24.53 -4.76 -2.32
N VAL A 138 -23.60 -5.56 -2.86
CA VAL A 138 -23.25 -5.53 -4.30
C VAL A 138 -23.61 -6.83 -5.00
N GLN A 139 -23.45 -7.97 -4.34
CA GLN A 139 -23.75 -9.28 -4.91
C GLN A 139 -25.07 -9.88 -4.40
N GLY A 140 -25.46 -9.53 -3.19
CA GLY A 140 -26.52 -10.18 -2.44
C GLY A 140 -27.84 -9.40 -2.36
N PRO A 141 -28.70 -9.74 -1.39
CA PRO A 141 -30.06 -9.21 -1.30
C PRO A 141 -30.10 -7.71 -0.97
N GLY A 142 -29.02 -7.15 -0.42
CA GLY A 142 -28.88 -5.72 -0.15
C GLY A 142 -28.63 -4.85 -1.39
N LYS A 143 -28.50 -5.45 -2.58
CA LYS A 143 -28.25 -4.76 -3.86
C LYS A 143 -29.49 -4.07 -4.42
N THR A 144 -30.16 -3.27 -3.60
CA THR A 144 -31.33 -2.47 -4.01
C THR A 144 -30.96 -0.99 -4.04
N THR A 145 -30.94 -0.40 -5.23
CA THR A 145 -30.65 1.03 -5.43
C THR A 145 -31.66 1.90 -4.68
N GLY A 146 -31.17 2.89 -3.92
CA GLY A 146 -32.02 3.79 -3.14
C GLY A 146 -32.63 3.17 -1.87
N SER A 147 -32.25 1.93 -1.53
CA SER A 147 -32.67 1.29 -0.29
C SER A 147 -32.00 1.90 0.93
N ASN A 148 -32.75 2.01 2.02
CA ASN A 148 -32.26 2.36 3.37
C ASN A 148 -31.92 1.10 4.19
N ASP A 149 -31.65 -0.03 3.54
CA ASP A 149 -31.30 -1.29 4.21
C ASP A 149 -29.97 -1.15 4.98
N ARG A 150 -30.06 -1.25 6.31
CA ARG A 150 -28.93 -1.21 7.22
C ARG A 150 -28.55 -2.57 7.81
N HIS A 151 -29.25 -3.64 7.44
CA HIS A 151 -29.04 -4.96 8.04
C HIS A 151 -27.58 -5.42 7.93
N GLY A 152 -26.96 -5.25 6.77
CA GLY A 152 -25.57 -5.67 6.56
C GLY A 152 -24.58 -4.88 7.39
N ILE A 153 -24.65 -3.54 7.36
CA ILE A 153 -23.74 -2.68 8.12
C ILE A 153 -23.94 -2.84 9.64
N ASP A 154 -25.18 -2.90 10.12
CA ASP A 154 -25.48 -3.05 11.55
C ASP A 154 -24.99 -4.41 12.08
N THR A 155 -25.08 -5.47 11.26
CA THR A 155 -24.57 -6.82 11.60
C THR A 155 -23.06 -6.80 11.78
N VAL A 156 -22.32 -6.31 10.78
CA VAL A 156 -20.84 -6.32 10.81
C VAL A 156 -20.30 -5.40 11.92
N LEU A 157 -20.93 -4.23 12.16
CA LEU A 157 -20.59 -3.37 13.29
C LEU A 157 -20.87 -4.04 14.65
N GLY A 158 -21.95 -4.81 14.77
CA GLY A 158 -22.23 -5.61 15.97
C GLY A 158 -21.16 -6.65 16.25
N HIS A 159 -20.67 -7.33 15.22
CA HIS A 159 -19.58 -8.31 15.31
C HIS A 159 -18.26 -7.64 15.74
N LEU A 160 -17.90 -6.52 15.10
CA LEU A 160 -16.75 -5.70 15.48
C LEU A 160 -16.80 -5.32 16.97
N LYS A 161 -17.94 -4.77 17.44
CA LYS A 161 -18.12 -4.34 18.84
C LYS A 161 -17.98 -5.51 19.81
N THR A 162 -18.55 -6.66 19.47
CA THR A 162 -18.46 -7.89 20.28
C THR A 162 -17.02 -8.34 20.47
N VAL A 163 -16.25 -8.40 19.38
CA VAL A 163 -14.86 -8.84 19.41
C VAL A 163 -13.99 -7.83 20.13
N ARG A 164 -14.14 -6.53 19.80
CA ARG A 164 -13.37 -5.47 20.46
C ARG A 164 -13.61 -5.45 21.97
N SER A 165 -14.85 -5.52 22.43
CA SER A 165 -15.14 -5.56 23.87
C SER A 165 -14.41 -6.71 24.56
N HIS A 166 -14.53 -7.93 24.00
CA HIS A 166 -13.88 -9.10 24.58
C HIS A 166 -12.36 -8.95 24.68
N LEU A 167 -11.70 -8.41 23.66
CA LEU A 167 -10.25 -8.19 23.67
C LEU A 167 -9.85 -7.13 24.70
N ARG A 168 -10.58 -6.02 24.79
CA ARG A 168 -10.31 -4.95 25.77
C ARG A 168 -10.51 -5.43 27.20
N ASP A 169 -11.50 -6.30 27.46
CA ASP A 169 -11.71 -6.93 28.77
C ASP A 169 -10.51 -7.81 29.20
N HIS A 170 -9.67 -8.22 28.25
CA HIS A 170 -8.46 -9.03 28.49
C HIS A 170 -7.16 -8.20 28.38
N ASN A 171 -7.25 -6.86 28.38
CA ASN A 171 -6.12 -5.94 28.19
C ASN A 171 -5.33 -6.16 26.88
N LEU A 172 -5.99 -6.69 25.85
CA LEU A 172 -5.44 -6.77 24.51
C LEU A 172 -5.82 -5.48 23.76
N THR A 173 -4.84 -4.79 23.20
CA THR A 173 -4.94 -3.39 22.74
C THR A 173 -4.72 -3.23 21.24
N PHE A 174 -4.27 -4.28 20.55
CA PHE A 174 -4.14 -4.29 19.09
C PHE A 174 -5.49 -3.96 18.40
N PRO A 175 -5.46 -3.39 17.17
CA PRO A 175 -6.64 -2.89 16.49
C PRO A 175 -7.62 -3.99 16.07
N VAL A 176 -8.91 -3.68 16.12
CA VAL A 176 -9.99 -4.44 15.50
C VAL A 176 -10.56 -3.67 14.31
N VAL A 177 -10.66 -4.31 13.16
CA VAL A 177 -11.04 -3.66 11.89
C VAL A 177 -12.12 -4.43 11.15
N ILE A 178 -12.77 -3.75 10.20
CA ILE A 178 -13.57 -4.37 9.14
C ILE A 178 -12.80 -4.19 7.84
N SER A 179 -12.48 -5.26 7.14
CA SER A 179 -11.90 -5.16 5.79
C SER A 179 -12.99 -5.34 4.75
N ASP A 180 -13.06 -4.41 3.83
CA ASP A 180 -13.99 -4.46 2.72
C ASP A 180 -13.42 -3.68 1.54
N ILE A 181 -14.07 -3.76 0.37
CA ILE A 181 -13.65 -2.96 -0.77
C ILE A 181 -13.83 -1.46 -0.45
N MET A 182 -13.02 -0.61 -1.08
CA MET A 182 -13.04 0.84 -0.86
C MET A 182 -14.44 1.45 -1.05
N ASP A 183 -15.24 0.93 -2.00
CA ASP A 183 -16.60 1.42 -2.26
C ASP A 183 -17.54 1.24 -1.05
N MET A 184 -17.32 0.25 -0.18
CA MET A 184 -18.15 0.06 1.00
C MET A 184 -17.85 1.10 2.09
N TYR A 185 -16.61 1.57 2.21
CA TYR A 185 -16.27 2.71 3.08
C TYR A 185 -16.84 4.02 2.53
N THR A 186 -16.86 4.22 1.22
CA THR A 186 -17.54 5.37 0.61
C THR A 186 -19.06 5.30 0.81
N LYS A 187 -19.65 4.10 0.72
CA LYS A 187 -21.10 3.88 0.93
C LYS A 187 -21.53 4.01 2.39
N PHE A 188 -20.71 3.57 3.33
CA PHE A 188 -20.97 3.61 4.78
C PHE A 188 -19.85 4.37 5.52
N PRO A 189 -19.80 5.71 5.43
CA PRO A 189 -18.78 6.51 6.10
C PRO A 189 -18.74 6.34 7.63
N GLU A 190 -19.80 5.83 8.28
CA GLU A 190 -19.74 5.51 9.71
C GLU A 190 -18.66 4.47 10.06
N LEU A 191 -18.20 3.67 9.09
CA LEU A 191 -17.10 2.73 9.28
C LEU A 191 -15.82 3.42 9.75
N TYR A 192 -15.53 4.63 9.25
CA TYR A 192 -14.33 5.38 9.63
C TYR A 192 -14.27 5.66 11.13
N ASP A 193 -15.40 5.93 11.77
CA ASP A 193 -15.44 6.25 13.20
C ASP A 193 -15.38 4.97 14.06
N GLU A 194 -16.00 3.90 13.57
CA GLU A 194 -16.23 2.67 14.33
C GLU A 194 -15.00 1.74 14.40
N VAL A 195 -14.21 1.63 13.33
CA VAL A 195 -13.02 0.76 13.30
C VAL A 195 -11.83 1.39 14.03
N ASP A 196 -10.93 0.56 14.59
CA ASP A 196 -9.72 1.08 15.24
C ASP A 196 -8.70 1.59 14.21
N VAL A 197 -8.64 0.93 13.04
CA VAL A 197 -7.85 1.29 11.87
C VAL A 197 -8.67 0.98 10.63
N VAL A 198 -8.61 1.84 9.61
CA VAL A 198 -9.29 1.60 8.33
C VAL A 198 -8.53 0.52 7.57
N ALA A 199 -9.23 -0.53 7.15
CA ALA A 199 -8.64 -1.62 6.38
C ALA A 199 -9.44 -1.80 5.10
N VAL A 200 -8.79 -1.62 3.95
CA VAL A 200 -9.44 -1.69 2.64
C VAL A 200 -8.84 -2.78 1.77
N ASN A 201 -9.67 -3.38 0.93
CA ASN A 201 -9.26 -4.30 -0.13
C ASN A 201 -9.35 -3.58 -1.48
N GLN A 202 -8.38 -3.82 -2.37
CA GLN A 202 -8.36 -3.24 -3.71
C GLN A 202 -7.61 -4.12 -4.70
N PHE A 203 -8.34 -4.68 -5.65
CA PHE A 203 -7.78 -5.45 -6.77
C PHE A 203 -8.04 -4.74 -8.09
N SER A 204 -7.09 -3.93 -8.56
CA SER A 204 -7.16 -3.35 -9.91
C SER A 204 -7.27 -4.41 -11.01
N PHE A 205 -6.80 -5.62 -10.73
CA PHE A 205 -6.96 -6.82 -11.56
C PHE A 205 -8.42 -7.04 -12.00
N TRP A 206 -9.39 -6.84 -11.09
CA TRP A 206 -10.82 -7.03 -11.35
C TRP A 206 -11.52 -5.81 -11.98
N GLU A 207 -10.77 -4.77 -12.34
CA GLU A 207 -11.30 -3.48 -12.84
C GLU A 207 -10.81 -3.15 -14.25
N ASN A 208 -10.54 -4.18 -15.05
CA ASN A 208 -10.11 -4.08 -16.45
C ASN A 208 -8.90 -3.13 -16.61
N LYS A 209 -7.88 -3.31 -15.77
CA LYS A 209 -6.59 -2.62 -15.83
C LYS A 209 -5.49 -3.56 -16.30
N THR A 210 -4.49 -3.03 -16.99
CA THR A 210 -3.22 -3.76 -17.19
C THR A 210 -2.37 -3.74 -15.92
N ALA A 211 -1.37 -4.59 -15.84
CA ALA A 211 -0.45 -4.64 -14.71
C ALA A 211 0.28 -3.30 -14.51
N GLU A 212 0.69 -2.64 -15.61
CA GLU A 212 1.34 -1.33 -15.59
C GLU A 212 0.42 -0.21 -15.06
N GLU A 213 -0.89 -0.33 -15.26
CA GLU A 213 -1.86 0.63 -14.72
C GLU A 213 -2.21 0.34 -13.24
N GLY A 214 -2.07 -0.91 -12.82
CA GLY A 214 -2.69 -1.45 -11.61
C GLY A 214 -2.28 -0.73 -10.32
N ALA A 215 -0.99 -0.58 -10.06
CA ALA A 215 -0.51 0.04 -8.82
C ALA A 215 -0.91 1.52 -8.75
N HIS A 216 -0.73 2.29 -9.83
CA HIS A 216 -1.15 3.69 -9.86
C HIS A 216 -2.66 3.85 -9.68
N PHE A 217 -3.46 2.98 -10.31
CA PHE A 217 -4.90 2.98 -10.15
C PHE A 217 -5.34 2.60 -8.71
N THR A 218 -4.66 1.65 -8.07
CA THR A 218 -4.84 1.32 -6.64
C THR A 218 -4.62 2.56 -5.78
N PHE A 219 -3.50 3.28 -5.96
CA PHE A 219 -3.21 4.49 -5.18
C PHE A 219 -4.26 5.60 -5.40
N LYS A 220 -4.69 5.78 -6.65
CA LYS A 220 -5.71 6.76 -7.00
C LYS A 220 -7.02 6.50 -6.22
N ARG A 221 -7.47 5.26 -6.14
CA ARG A 221 -8.65 4.88 -5.33
C ARG A 221 -8.38 4.99 -3.82
N PHE A 222 -7.18 4.61 -3.38
CA PHE A 222 -6.76 4.66 -1.98
C PHE A 222 -6.79 6.07 -1.40
N GLN A 223 -6.47 7.09 -2.20
CA GLN A 223 -6.32 8.45 -1.70
C GLN A 223 -7.62 9.08 -1.14
N GLU A 224 -8.78 8.70 -1.67
CA GLU A 224 -10.07 9.08 -1.08
C GLU A 224 -10.17 8.54 0.36
N GLN A 225 -9.92 7.25 0.51
CA GLN A 225 -10.07 6.53 1.77
C GLN A 225 -9.02 7.01 2.80
N GLU A 226 -7.79 7.25 2.36
CA GLU A 226 -6.74 7.86 3.18
C GLU A 226 -7.14 9.24 3.70
N THR A 227 -7.72 10.07 2.83
CA THR A 227 -8.16 11.42 3.20
C THR A 227 -9.25 11.37 4.26
N ARG A 228 -10.27 10.53 4.05
CA ARG A 228 -11.38 10.35 4.99
C ARG A 228 -10.93 9.73 6.31
N ALA A 229 -10.05 8.71 6.26
CA ALA A 229 -9.45 8.09 7.45
C ALA A 229 -8.68 9.13 8.28
N LYS A 230 -7.85 9.96 7.64
CA LYS A 230 -7.10 11.03 8.30
C LYS A 230 -8.04 12.05 8.97
N ARG A 231 -9.15 12.43 8.32
CA ARG A 231 -10.15 13.33 8.94
C ARG A 231 -10.82 12.71 10.17
N ALA A 232 -11.07 11.40 10.15
CA ALA A 232 -11.54 10.64 11.31
C ALA A 232 -10.45 10.35 12.37
N GLY A 233 -9.20 10.80 12.14
CA GLY A 233 -8.08 10.56 13.04
C GLY A 233 -7.60 9.11 13.06
N LYS A 234 -7.88 8.34 12.01
CA LYS A 234 -7.53 6.91 11.88
C LYS A 234 -6.34 6.71 10.95
N LEU A 235 -5.59 5.67 11.23
CA LEU A 235 -4.65 5.08 10.26
C LEU A 235 -5.43 4.29 9.20
N ILE A 236 -4.78 4.00 8.07
CA ILE A 236 -5.34 3.19 7.00
C ILE A 236 -4.31 2.14 6.53
N LEU A 237 -4.81 0.95 6.18
CA LEU A 237 -4.05 -0.21 5.70
C LEU A 237 -4.70 -0.74 4.43
N LEU A 238 -3.88 -1.26 3.50
CA LEU A 238 -4.35 -2.02 2.35
C LEU A 238 -4.21 -3.50 2.67
N HIS A 239 -5.32 -4.20 2.93
CA HIS A 239 -5.28 -5.61 3.34
C HIS A 239 -5.12 -6.58 2.18
N GLU A 240 -5.56 -6.20 0.97
CA GLU A 240 -5.49 -7.07 -0.18
C GLU A 240 -5.28 -6.28 -1.46
N ALA A 241 -4.22 -6.63 -2.18
CA ALA A 241 -3.98 -6.29 -3.57
C ALA A 241 -3.06 -7.36 -4.16
N GLY A 242 -3.25 -7.71 -5.43
CA GLY A 242 -2.52 -8.80 -6.06
C GLY A 242 -2.83 -8.95 -7.54
N TRP A 243 -2.08 -9.83 -8.20
CA TRP A 243 -2.24 -10.13 -9.62
C TRP A 243 -2.10 -11.63 -9.87
N SER A 244 -3.01 -12.20 -10.68
CA SER A 244 -2.94 -13.62 -11.04
C SER A 244 -1.98 -13.87 -12.19
N THR A 245 -1.28 -15.00 -12.15
CA THR A 245 -0.42 -15.45 -13.26
C THR A 245 -1.13 -16.19 -14.37
N ALA A 246 -2.43 -16.50 -14.23
CA ALA A 246 -3.17 -17.27 -15.24
C ALA A 246 -4.68 -17.07 -15.16
N GLY A 247 -5.39 -17.62 -16.15
CA GLY A 247 -6.85 -17.63 -16.24
C GLY A 247 -7.43 -16.45 -17.02
N GLU A 248 -8.69 -16.59 -17.41
CA GLU A 248 -9.42 -15.60 -18.20
C GLU A 248 -10.76 -15.27 -17.54
N ASN A 249 -11.17 -13.99 -17.64
CA ASN A 249 -12.48 -13.52 -17.23
C ASN A 249 -12.84 -12.26 -18.04
N PRO A 250 -14.10 -12.07 -18.48
CA PRO A 250 -14.50 -10.90 -19.27
C PRO A 250 -14.19 -9.53 -18.67
N VAL A 251 -14.03 -9.41 -17.34
CA VAL A 251 -13.68 -8.13 -16.68
C VAL A 251 -12.19 -7.97 -16.39
N VAL A 252 -11.38 -8.99 -16.68
CA VAL A 252 -9.93 -9.01 -16.47
C VAL A 252 -9.25 -8.72 -17.79
N LYS A 253 -8.33 -7.75 -17.77
CA LYS A 253 -7.60 -7.33 -18.97
C LYS A 253 -6.50 -8.30 -19.35
N GLU A 254 -5.75 -8.79 -18.37
CA GLU A 254 -4.64 -9.72 -18.55
C GLU A 254 -4.32 -10.49 -17.25
N ALA A 255 -3.90 -11.74 -17.39
CA ALA A 255 -3.32 -12.55 -16.34
C ALA A 255 -2.17 -13.36 -16.95
N SER A 256 -0.95 -13.12 -16.49
CA SER A 256 0.23 -13.83 -16.97
C SER A 256 1.37 -13.75 -15.95
N PRO A 257 2.36 -14.66 -15.99
CA PRO A 257 3.51 -14.57 -15.08
C PRO A 257 4.24 -13.22 -15.18
N ARG A 258 4.39 -12.68 -16.40
CA ARG A 258 5.01 -11.36 -16.63
C ARG A 258 4.16 -10.24 -16.02
N ALA A 259 2.85 -10.27 -16.22
CA ALA A 259 1.94 -9.26 -15.68
C ALA A 259 1.97 -9.23 -14.14
N GLN A 260 2.05 -10.40 -13.48
CA GLN A 260 2.24 -10.44 -12.02
C GLN A 260 3.57 -9.81 -11.60
N GLY A 261 4.67 -10.07 -12.31
CA GLY A 261 5.96 -9.42 -12.04
C GLY A 261 5.90 -7.91 -12.15
N VAL A 262 5.33 -7.39 -13.24
CA VAL A 262 5.14 -5.94 -13.46
C VAL A 262 4.31 -5.32 -12.34
N PHE A 263 3.15 -5.89 -12.02
CA PHE A 263 2.31 -5.37 -10.95
C PHE A 263 3.03 -5.41 -9.60
N THR A 264 3.77 -6.49 -9.31
CA THR A 264 4.47 -6.66 -8.03
C THR A 264 5.61 -5.64 -7.88
N GLN A 265 6.38 -5.40 -8.93
CA GLN A 265 7.38 -4.34 -9.00
C GLN A 265 6.76 -2.97 -8.70
N ASP A 266 5.70 -2.62 -9.43
CA ASP A 266 5.07 -1.31 -9.30
C ASP A 266 4.36 -1.14 -7.95
N PHE A 267 3.79 -2.22 -7.41
CA PHE A 267 3.15 -2.26 -6.11
C PHE A 267 4.16 -2.06 -4.97
N LEU A 268 5.28 -2.81 -4.96
CA LEU A 268 6.31 -2.63 -3.93
C LEU A 268 6.96 -1.24 -4.02
N THR A 269 7.15 -0.74 -5.25
CA THR A 269 7.64 0.63 -5.48
C THR A 269 6.66 1.68 -4.93
N LEU A 270 5.37 1.52 -5.19
CA LEU A 270 4.31 2.37 -4.65
C LEU A 270 4.32 2.33 -3.11
N VAL A 271 4.32 1.14 -2.53
CA VAL A 271 4.31 0.91 -1.09
C VAL A 271 5.50 1.59 -0.42
N ALA A 272 6.70 1.46 -0.98
CA ALA A 272 7.90 2.12 -0.48
C ALA A 272 7.82 3.65 -0.59
N ARG A 273 7.39 4.19 -1.74
CA ARG A 273 7.27 5.65 -1.97
C ARG A 273 6.24 6.31 -1.07
N GLN A 274 5.11 5.63 -0.86
CA GLN A 274 3.99 6.16 -0.11
C GLN A 274 4.02 5.77 1.37
N ASN A 275 4.97 4.92 1.78
CA ASN A 275 5.09 4.37 3.12
C ASN A 275 3.79 3.69 3.58
N LEU A 276 3.23 2.84 2.71
CA LEU A 276 1.97 2.15 2.97
C LEU A 276 2.21 0.84 3.72
N ASN A 277 1.37 0.55 4.70
CA ASN A 277 1.28 -0.79 5.26
C ASN A 277 0.29 -1.59 4.42
N ALA A 278 0.82 -2.48 3.58
CA ALA A 278 0.03 -3.22 2.60
C ALA A 278 0.31 -4.74 2.62
N PHE A 279 -0.76 -5.52 2.65
CA PHE A 279 -0.70 -6.98 2.55
C PHE A 279 -0.92 -7.42 1.09
N TYR A 280 0.06 -8.13 0.53
CA TYR A 280 -0.03 -8.66 -0.82
C TYR A 280 -0.86 -9.95 -0.84
N PHE A 281 -1.70 -10.11 -1.85
CA PHE A 281 -2.47 -11.33 -2.10
C PHE A 281 -1.87 -12.10 -3.30
N ALA A 282 -1.26 -13.27 -3.12
CA ALA A 282 -1.15 -14.07 -1.87
C ALA A 282 0.20 -14.80 -1.74
N ALA A 283 0.40 -15.52 -0.63
CA ALA A 283 1.63 -16.24 -0.32
C ALA A 283 1.96 -17.36 -1.31
N PHE A 284 1.00 -18.26 -1.55
CA PHE A 284 1.16 -19.46 -2.38
C PHE A 284 -0.03 -19.60 -3.32
N ASP A 285 0.21 -20.21 -4.48
CA ASP A 285 -0.88 -20.67 -5.35
C ASP A 285 -1.76 -21.69 -4.62
N LEU A 286 -3.04 -21.74 -4.98
CA LEU A 286 -4.07 -22.52 -4.29
C LEU A 286 -4.71 -23.54 -5.24
N PRO A 287 -4.07 -24.71 -5.49
CA PRO A 287 -4.52 -25.68 -6.51
C PRO A 287 -5.97 -26.15 -6.36
N SER A 288 -6.48 -26.16 -5.13
CA SER A 288 -7.85 -26.57 -4.81
C SER A 288 -8.92 -25.52 -5.12
N ASN A 289 -8.56 -24.29 -5.48
CA ASN A 289 -9.52 -23.24 -5.81
C ASN A 289 -10.26 -23.61 -7.12
N PRO A 290 -11.56 -23.34 -7.33
CA PRO A 290 -12.23 -23.80 -8.55
C PRO A 290 -11.88 -22.98 -9.79
N THR A 291 -11.47 -21.72 -9.65
CA THR A 291 -11.19 -20.85 -10.81
C THR A 291 -9.70 -20.76 -11.08
N GLU A 292 -9.32 -20.76 -12.36
CA GLU A 292 -7.91 -20.69 -12.74
C GLU A 292 -7.25 -19.39 -12.25
N ILE A 293 -7.97 -18.27 -12.29
CA ILE A 293 -7.48 -16.99 -11.77
C ILE A 293 -7.16 -17.10 -10.28
N GLU A 294 -8.11 -17.55 -9.48
CA GLU A 294 -7.97 -17.58 -8.03
C GLU A 294 -6.98 -18.65 -7.55
N ARG A 295 -6.63 -19.64 -8.38
CA ARG A 295 -5.54 -20.58 -8.12
C ARG A 295 -4.15 -19.92 -8.18
N ASN A 296 -4.00 -18.83 -8.93
CA ASN A 296 -2.72 -18.39 -9.47
C ASN A 296 -2.24 -17.01 -8.96
N PHE A 297 -2.78 -16.52 -7.83
CA PHE A 297 -2.36 -15.26 -7.18
C PHE A 297 -1.10 -15.37 -6.31
N GLY A 298 -0.60 -16.58 -6.04
CA GLY A 298 0.55 -16.77 -5.18
C GLY A 298 1.79 -16.08 -5.74
N ILE A 299 2.62 -15.51 -4.86
CA ILE A 299 4.00 -15.13 -5.20
C ILE A 299 4.93 -16.35 -5.26
N HIS A 300 4.57 -17.42 -4.56
CA HIS A 300 5.15 -18.74 -4.70
C HIS A 300 4.17 -19.68 -5.41
N TYR A 301 4.71 -20.67 -6.10
CA TYR A 301 3.93 -21.83 -6.52
C TYR A 301 3.52 -22.67 -5.29
N ALA A 302 2.62 -23.63 -5.49
CA ALA A 302 2.15 -24.52 -4.43
C ALA A 302 3.26 -25.44 -3.84
N ASP A 303 4.36 -25.63 -4.56
CA ASP A 303 5.56 -26.36 -4.12
C ASP A 303 6.58 -25.47 -3.37
N ARG A 304 6.18 -24.22 -3.06
CA ARG A 304 6.96 -23.20 -2.34
C ARG A 304 8.11 -22.57 -3.12
N ALA A 305 8.28 -22.89 -4.40
CA ALA A 305 9.23 -22.16 -5.23
C ALA A 305 8.73 -20.72 -5.48
N LEU A 306 9.59 -19.73 -5.25
CA LEU A 306 9.28 -18.33 -5.57
C LEU A 306 9.13 -18.20 -7.09
N LYS A 307 8.12 -17.47 -7.54
CA LYS A 307 7.90 -17.28 -8.97
C LYS A 307 8.99 -16.38 -9.55
N ARG A 308 9.59 -16.81 -10.66
CA ARG A 308 10.69 -16.11 -11.34
C ARG A 308 10.45 -14.60 -11.51
N TRP A 309 9.28 -14.20 -12.00
CA TRP A 309 9.00 -12.78 -12.24
C TRP A 309 8.80 -11.95 -10.95
N VAL A 310 8.57 -12.61 -9.81
CA VAL A 310 8.59 -11.97 -8.49
C VAL A 310 10.03 -11.88 -7.98
N GLU A 311 10.85 -12.92 -8.18
CA GLU A 311 12.28 -12.92 -7.83
C GLU A 311 13.07 -11.85 -8.60
N GLU A 312 12.67 -11.53 -9.83
CA GLU A 312 13.30 -10.48 -10.66
C GLU A 312 12.92 -9.04 -10.24
N VAL A 313 12.04 -8.85 -9.25
CA VAL A 313 11.62 -7.52 -8.77
C VAL A 313 12.78 -6.80 -8.06
N HIS A 314 12.96 -5.52 -8.38
CA HIS A 314 14.00 -4.64 -7.84
C HIS A 314 13.45 -3.23 -7.58
N VAL A 315 13.12 -2.92 -6.32
CA VAL A 315 12.58 -1.60 -5.94
C VAL A 315 13.65 -0.51 -5.95
N GLY A 316 14.91 -0.88 -5.66
CA GLY A 316 16.02 0.03 -5.57
C GLY A 316 16.16 0.73 -4.21
N ALA A 317 17.11 1.66 -4.14
CA ALA A 317 17.44 2.37 -2.92
C ALA A 317 16.28 3.32 -2.48
N PRO A 318 16.14 3.58 -1.17
CA PRO A 318 15.19 4.57 -0.67
C PRO A 318 15.41 5.95 -1.30
N LEU A 319 14.31 6.59 -1.70
CA LEU A 319 14.34 7.94 -2.28
C LEU A 319 14.51 9.02 -1.22
N GLU A 320 15.08 10.17 -1.61
CA GLU A 320 15.26 11.32 -0.74
C GLU A 320 13.98 12.17 -0.69
N ALA A 321 13.32 12.26 0.45
CA ALA A 321 12.21 13.19 0.62
C ALA A 321 12.72 14.65 0.68
N VAL A 322 12.26 15.48 -0.25
CA VAL A 322 12.67 16.88 -0.41
C VAL A 322 11.46 17.81 -0.54
N ARG A 323 11.65 19.07 -0.17
CA ARG A 323 10.75 20.18 -0.52
C ARG A 323 11.41 21.06 -1.56
N LEU A 324 10.63 21.46 -2.55
CA LEU A 324 11.10 22.39 -3.58
C LEU A 324 10.63 23.81 -3.21
N TRP A 325 11.51 24.57 -2.56
CA TRP A 325 11.21 25.92 -2.08
C TRP A 325 11.18 26.95 -3.22
N ALA A 326 10.33 27.96 -3.06
CA ALA A 326 10.17 29.10 -3.95
C ALA A 326 9.93 30.38 -3.15
N GLY A 327 11.02 30.96 -2.63
CA GLY A 327 10.96 31.98 -1.59
C GLY A 327 10.35 31.38 -0.32
N ASP A 328 9.36 32.04 0.26
CA ASP A 328 8.62 31.53 1.43
C ASP A 328 7.51 30.52 1.07
N ASN A 329 7.41 30.11 -0.19
CA ASN A 329 6.44 29.15 -0.68
C ASN A 329 7.12 27.84 -1.09
N VAL A 330 6.33 26.81 -1.41
CA VAL A 330 6.81 25.52 -1.93
C VAL A 330 6.05 25.13 -3.18
N ILE A 331 6.72 24.42 -4.07
CA ILE A 331 6.12 23.80 -5.25
C ILE A 331 5.37 22.54 -4.81
N LYS A 332 4.10 22.48 -5.19
CA LYS A 332 3.15 21.43 -4.83
C LYS A 332 2.55 20.77 -6.07
N ALA A 333 2.06 19.55 -5.92
CA ALA A 333 1.29 18.86 -6.95
C ALA A 333 -0.13 18.58 -6.46
N HIS A 334 -1.10 18.84 -7.33
CA HIS A 334 -2.49 18.52 -7.04
C HIS A 334 -2.71 17.00 -6.97
N ARG A 335 -3.17 16.56 -5.80
CA ARG A 335 -3.61 15.20 -5.54
C ARG A 335 -4.94 14.88 -6.24
N TYR A 336 -5.30 13.60 -6.32
CA TYR A 336 -6.52 13.12 -6.99
C TYR A 336 -7.80 13.43 -6.21
N TRP A 337 -7.80 13.34 -4.87
CA TRP A 337 -8.97 13.59 -4.03
C TRP A 337 -8.80 14.85 -3.18
N ASN A 338 -9.73 15.79 -3.29
CA ASN A 338 -9.66 17.04 -2.54
C ASN A 338 -9.83 16.82 -1.04
N ALA A 339 -8.93 17.41 -0.25
CA ALA A 339 -8.95 17.27 1.20
C ALA A 339 -10.11 18.01 1.86
N ASP A 340 -10.64 19.06 1.22
CA ASP A 340 -11.55 20.01 1.87
C ASP A 340 -13.05 19.77 1.55
N ASP A 341 -13.38 19.09 0.45
CA ASP A 341 -14.78 19.03 -0.05
C ASP A 341 -15.26 17.65 -0.53
N ASP A 342 -14.47 16.59 -0.32
CA ASP A 342 -14.81 15.23 -0.76
C ASP A 342 -15.17 15.09 -2.25
N SER A 343 -14.40 15.76 -3.09
CA SER A 343 -14.55 15.68 -4.54
C SER A 343 -13.27 15.25 -5.25
N VAL A 344 -13.44 14.71 -6.45
CA VAL A 344 -12.33 14.46 -7.38
C VAL A 344 -11.73 15.80 -7.81
N ASN A 345 -10.41 15.90 -7.70
CA ASN A 345 -9.67 17.08 -8.11
C ASN A 345 -9.54 17.15 -9.64
N LYS A 346 -10.19 18.14 -10.24
CA LYS A 346 -10.13 18.41 -11.70
C LYS A 346 -8.73 18.83 -12.18
N ASN A 347 -7.86 19.25 -11.27
CA ASN A 347 -6.49 19.67 -11.55
C ASN A 347 -5.46 18.58 -11.21
N PHE A 348 -5.88 17.33 -10.99
CA PHE A 348 -4.97 16.22 -10.66
C PHE A 348 -3.69 16.24 -11.52
N GLY A 349 -2.54 16.20 -10.84
CA GLY A 349 -1.22 16.22 -11.47
C GLY A 349 -0.73 17.58 -11.98
N ARG A 350 -1.54 18.64 -11.89
CA ARG A 350 -1.04 20.01 -12.13
C ARG A 350 -0.17 20.48 -10.97
N VAL A 351 0.87 21.24 -11.29
CA VAL A 351 1.82 21.80 -10.33
C VAL A 351 1.42 23.23 -9.99
N TYR A 352 1.54 23.61 -8.72
CA TYR A 352 1.19 24.94 -8.22
C TYR A 352 2.17 25.36 -7.13
N VAL A 353 2.21 26.66 -6.80
CA VAL A 353 2.99 27.15 -5.65
C VAL A 353 2.08 27.78 -4.62
N ALA A 354 2.30 27.41 -3.36
CA ALA A 354 1.58 27.93 -2.21
C ALA A 354 2.47 27.92 -0.97
N LYS A 355 2.00 28.56 0.11
CA LYS A 355 2.66 28.48 1.41
C LYS A 355 2.77 27.02 1.89
N PRO A 356 3.83 26.67 2.64
CA PRO A 356 3.95 25.35 3.25
C PRO A 356 2.71 25.00 4.07
N SER A 357 2.31 23.73 4.01
CA SER A 357 1.23 23.19 4.82
C SER A 357 1.62 23.26 6.30
N VAL A 358 0.71 23.74 7.15
CA VAL A 358 0.93 23.89 8.60
C VAL A 358 -0.17 23.19 9.40
N GLY A 359 0.18 22.74 10.61
CA GLY A 359 -0.77 22.13 11.54
C GLY A 359 -1.29 20.75 11.10
N ARG A 360 -2.27 20.25 11.86
CA ARG A 360 -2.84 18.90 11.68
C ARG A 360 -3.74 18.77 10.46
N SER A 361 -4.41 19.85 10.06
CA SER A 361 -5.24 19.91 8.86
C SER A 361 -4.43 20.07 7.57
N GLY A 362 -3.15 20.41 7.66
CA GLY A 362 -2.27 20.52 6.50
C GLY A 362 -2.18 19.20 5.71
N VAL A 363 -2.17 19.31 4.39
CA VAL A 363 -1.85 18.21 3.47
C VAL A 363 -0.38 18.33 3.12
N TRP A 364 0.45 17.55 3.81
CA TRP A 364 1.91 17.62 3.67
C TRP A 364 2.38 16.88 2.41
N ASP A 365 1.65 15.85 1.98
CA ASP A 365 2.05 15.06 0.81
C ASP A 365 2.00 15.87 -0.50
N ASP A 366 1.19 16.93 -0.56
CA ASP A 366 1.09 17.84 -1.71
C ASP A 366 2.40 18.57 -2.01
N GLU A 367 3.27 18.78 -1.02
CA GLU A 367 4.52 19.54 -1.14
C GLU A 367 5.79 18.68 -1.00
N ILE A 368 5.64 17.37 -0.72
CA ILE A 368 6.76 16.44 -0.63
C ILE A 368 7.00 15.82 -2.00
N TRP A 369 8.24 15.96 -2.45
CA TRP A 369 8.77 15.27 -3.61
C TRP A 369 9.78 14.23 -3.13
N LEU A 370 9.80 13.06 -3.76
CA LEU A 370 10.82 12.04 -3.54
C LEU A 370 11.82 12.17 -4.69
N ARG A 371 13.07 12.43 -4.39
CA ARG A 371 14.15 12.53 -5.37
C ARG A 371 14.88 11.20 -5.44
N ASP A 372 15.02 10.67 -6.65
CA ASP A 372 15.99 9.63 -6.93
C ASP A 372 17.36 10.29 -7.18
N PRO A 373 18.38 10.03 -6.32
CA PRO A 373 19.69 10.65 -6.49
C PRO A 373 20.43 10.20 -7.75
N ASP A 374 20.13 9.01 -8.29
CA ASP A 374 20.82 8.43 -9.44
C ASP A 374 20.25 8.95 -10.75
N SER A 375 18.91 8.96 -10.89
CA SER A 375 18.24 9.44 -12.11
C SER A 375 17.89 10.93 -12.08
N ASN A 376 17.91 11.56 -10.90
CA ASN A 376 17.37 12.90 -10.65
C ASN A 376 15.90 13.09 -11.06
N ILE A 377 15.12 12.02 -11.01
CA ILE A 377 13.68 12.09 -11.17
C ILE A 377 13.05 12.55 -9.84
N LEU A 378 12.04 13.39 -9.94
CA LEU A 378 11.24 13.88 -8.80
C LEU A 378 9.84 13.27 -8.85
N TYR A 379 9.54 12.38 -7.90
CA TYR A 379 8.24 11.75 -7.74
C TYR A 379 7.38 12.58 -6.79
N SER A 380 6.19 12.97 -7.22
CA SER A 380 5.21 13.61 -6.34
C SER A 380 4.63 12.59 -5.37
N LYS A 381 4.70 12.88 -4.06
CA LYS A 381 4.04 12.04 -3.06
C LYS A 381 2.52 12.10 -3.21
N SER A 382 1.96 13.25 -3.57
CA SER A 382 0.51 13.44 -3.68
C SER A 382 -0.13 12.84 -4.95
N SER A 383 0.55 12.85 -6.08
CA SER A 383 0.00 12.31 -7.33
C SER A 383 0.55 10.94 -7.70
N ASN A 384 1.65 10.50 -7.07
CA ASN A 384 2.40 9.30 -7.46
C ASN A 384 2.78 9.32 -8.96
N LEU A 385 3.13 10.53 -9.44
CA LEU A 385 3.56 10.84 -10.80
C LEU A 385 4.86 11.64 -10.75
N CYS A 386 5.59 11.69 -11.85
CA CYS A 386 6.88 12.37 -11.93
C CYS A 386 6.75 13.78 -12.45
N LEU A 387 7.54 14.70 -11.89
CA LEU A 387 7.63 16.08 -12.38
C LEU A 387 8.19 16.09 -13.81
N GLU A 388 7.45 16.67 -14.75
CA GLU A 388 7.76 16.67 -16.18
C GLU A 388 7.76 18.10 -16.73
N SER A 389 8.80 18.40 -17.50
CA SER A 389 8.85 19.53 -18.44
C SER A 389 8.46 19.03 -19.82
N SER A 390 7.31 19.44 -20.33
CA SER A 390 6.86 19.09 -21.68
C SER A 390 6.71 20.30 -22.58
N SER A 391 7.02 20.16 -23.87
CA SER A 391 6.76 21.19 -24.88
C SER A 391 5.34 21.05 -25.42
N GLU A 392 4.54 22.10 -25.33
CA GLU A 392 3.25 22.21 -26.02
C GLU A 392 3.19 23.55 -26.78
N ASN A 393 3.03 23.51 -28.11
CA ASN A 393 2.96 24.70 -28.98
C ASN A 393 4.11 25.70 -28.74
N ASP A 394 5.36 25.20 -28.75
CA ASP A 394 6.58 25.98 -28.48
C ASP A 394 6.65 26.63 -27.10
N THR A 395 5.75 26.26 -26.19
CA THR A 395 5.74 26.69 -24.79
C THR A 395 6.08 25.52 -23.88
N GLN A 396 7.08 25.68 -23.02
CA GLN A 396 7.41 24.68 -22.00
C GLN A 396 6.40 24.75 -20.86
N THR A 397 5.80 23.61 -20.53
CA THR A 397 4.81 23.47 -19.45
C THR A 397 5.35 22.53 -18.38
N LEU A 398 5.03 22.84 -17.11
CA LEU A 398 5.38 22.03 -15.96
C LEU A 398 4.15 21.29 -15.45
N ARG A 399 4.24 19.97 -15.36
CA ARG A 399 3.15 19.11 -14.86
C ARG A 399 3.72 17.87 -14.18
N THR A 400 2.85 16.99 -13.69
CA THR A 400 3.24 15.61 -13.40
C THR A 400 2.65 14.64 -14.41
N SER A 401 3.39 13.58 -14.74
CA SER A 401 2.99 12.54 -15.69
C SER A 401 3.52 11.16 -15.25
N PRO A 402 3.06 10.05 -15.87
CA PRO A 402 3.59 8.73 -15.57
C PRO A 402 5.11 8.69 -15.67
N CYS A 403 5.74 8.09 -14.67
CA CYS A 403 7.17 8.11 -14.52
C CYS A 403 7.88 7.30 -15.60
N SER A 404 8.90 7.90 -16.21
CA SER A 404 9.73 7.28 -17.23
C SER A 404 11.18 7.71 -17.04
N ASN A 405 12.10 6.74 -17.08
CA ASN A 405 13.53 7.00 -17.08
C ASN A 405 14.11 7.15 -18.51
N VAL A 406 13.28 6.96 -19.54
CA VAL A 406 13.68 6.92 -20.95
C VAL A 406 13.98 8.32 -21.47
N THR A 407 13.14 9.30 -21.15
CA THR A 407 13.32 10.67 -21.62
C THR A 407 14.02 11.53 -20.57
N ASN A 408 14.56 12.67 -21.00
CA ASN A 408 15.15 13.66 -20.09
C ASN A 408 14.14 14.72 -19.63
N ASP A 409 12.88 14.61 -20.05
CA ASP A 409 11.80 15.55 -19.69
C ASP A 409 11.43 15.49 -18.21
N GLN A 410 11.75 14.38 -17.54
CA GLN A 410 11.46 14.15 -16.12
C GLN A 410 12.70 14.19 -15.22
N LYS A 411 13.87 14.52 -15.78
CA LYS A 411 15.13 14.57 -15.06
C LYS A 411 15.52 16.02 -14.80
N TRP A 412 16.04 16.28 -13.61
CA TRP A 412 16.24 17.65 -13.12
C TRP A 412 17.65 17.86 -12.57
N SER A 413 18.24 19.02 -12.84
CA SER A 413 19.52 19.43 -12.26
C SER A 413 19.32 20.54 -11.26
N PHE A 414 20.06 20.51 -10.15
CA PHE A 414 20.00 21.50 -9.08
C PHE A 414 21.30 22.31 -9.11
N VAL A 415 21.27 23.49 -9.71
CA VAL A 415 22.47 24.33 -9.95
C VAL A 415 22.24 25.72 -9.40
N ASN A 416 23.10 26.17 -8.48
CA ASN A 416 23.07 27.51 -7.88
C ASN A 416 21.67 27.92 -7.39
N GLY A 417 20.98 27.01 -6.69
CA GLY A 417 19.63 27.25 -6.17
C GLY A 417 18.51 27.18 -7.22
N THR A 418 18.80 26.80 -8.47
CA THR A 418 17.81 26.70 -9.55
C THR A 418 17.56 25.25 -9.96
N ILE A 419 16.32 24.92 -10.31
CA ILE A 419 15.92 23.62 -10.85
C ILE A 419 15.84 23.73 -12.37
N VAL A 420 16.67 22.95 -13.07
CA VAL A 420 16.82 22.99 -14.53
C VAL A 420 16.36 21.68 -15.13
N SER A 421 15.50 21.72 -16.14
CA SER A 421 15.14 20.52 -16.90
C SER A 421 16.38 19.95 -17.61
N GLN A 422 16.50 18.62 -17.67
CA GLN A 422 17.59 17.98 -18.39
C GLN A 422 17.26 17.68 -19.85
N ASN A 423 16.05 17.99 -20.32
CA ASN A 423 15.70 17.93 -21.74
C ASN A 423 16.46 18.97 -22.58
N ASP A 424 16.26 18.95 -23.89
CA ASP A 424 17.00 19.81 -24.82
C ASP A 424 16.73 21.29 -24.62
N ALA A 425 15.57 21.65 -24.06
CA ALA A 425 15.21 23.04 -23.78
C ALA A 425 16.06 23.64 -22.65
N LYS A 426 16.43 22.85 -21.62
CA LYS A 426 17.17 23.31 -20.42
C LYS A 426 16.51 24.49 -19.71
N PHE A 427 15.18 24.47 -19.59
CA PHE A 427 14.43 25.54 -18.95
C PHE A 427 14.52 25.41 -17.42
N CYS A 428 14.44 26.55 -16.75
CA CYS A 428 14.42 26.65 -15.31
C CYS A 428 12.98 26.77 -14.80
N ILE A 429 12.69 26.12 -13.67
CA ILE A 429 11.43 26.37 -12.96
C ILE A 429 11.47 27.79 -12.40
N GLN A 430 10.49 28.59 -12.82
CA GLN A 430 10.31 29.96 -12.36
C GLN A 430 8.98 30.12 -11.66
N VAL A 431 9.03 30.74 -10.49
CA VAL A 431 7.86 31.09 -9.71
C VAL A 431 7.75 32.60 -9.68
N ASP A 432 6.68 33.13 -10.26
CA ASP A 432 6.40 34.54 -10.20
C ASP A 432 5.73 34.87 -8.86
N VAL A 433 6.51 35.39 -7.91
CA VAL A 433 6.03 35.80 -6.59
C VAL A 433 5.50 37.24 -6.57
N ASN A 434 5.40 37.93 -7.72
CA ASN A 434 4.88 39.29 -7.77
C ASN A 434 3.34 39.31 -7.65
N VAL A 435 2.84 40.25 -6.85
CA VAL A 435 1.42 40.41 -6.43
C VAL A 435 0.43 40.65 -7.59
N ASN A 436 0.90 40.97 -8.80
CA ASN A 436 0.09 41.44 -9.94
C ASN A 436 -0.08 40.42 -11.09
N ARG A 437 0.28 39.15 -10.91
CA ARG A 437 0.17 38.09 -11.94
C ARG A 437 -0.90 37.04 -11.59
N PRO A 438 -1.41 36.28 -12.59
CA PRO A 438 -2.59 35.44 -12.43
C PRO A 438 -2.37 34.39 -11.35
N THR A 439 -3.18 34.46 -10.30
CA THR A 439 -3.40 33.34 -9.40
C THR A 439 -4.37 32.36 -10.06
N THR A 440 -4.32 31.09 -9.67
CA THR A 440 -5.45 30.19 -9.93
C THR A 440 -6.72 30.78 -9.30
N PRO A 441 -7.94 30.33 -9.67
CA PRO A 441 -9.18 30.75 -9.00
C PRO A 441 -9.15 30.60 -7.47
N ASN A 442 -8.26 29.75 -6.95
CA ASN A 442 -8.08 29.48 -5.53
C ASN A 442 -6.96 30.32 -4.88
N GLY A 443 -6.40 31.29 -5.60
CA GLY A 443 -5.35 32.18 -5.07
C GLY A 443 -3.92 31.61 -5.13
N ASN A 444 -3.71 30.43 -5.71
CA ASN A 444 -2.36 29.82 -5.80
C ASN A 444 -1.53 30.48 -6.91
N LEU A 445 -0.21 30.55 -6.72
CA LEU A 445 0.70 31.05 -7.74
C LEU A 445 0.86 30.03 -8.86
N VAL A 446 0.89 30.53 -10.11
CA VAL A 446 1.17 29.72 -11.30
C VAL A 446 2.67 29.48 -11.42
N VAL A 447 3.04 28.23 -11.70
CA VAL A 447 4.44 27.84 -11.96
C VAL A 447 4.68 27.79 -13.45
N ASN A 448 5.73 28.47 -13.92
CA ASN A 448 6.11 28.50 -15.32
C ASN A 448 7.53 27.96 -15.50
N LEU A 449 7.84 27.54 -16.72
CA LEU A 449 9.21 27.28 -17.16
C LEU A 449 9.70 28.47 -17.97
N SER A 450 10.96 28.87 -17.77
CA SER A 450 11.60 29.97 -18.50
C SER A 450 13.07 29.66 -18.81
N PRO A 451 13.69 30.35 -19.78
CA PRO A 451 15.14 30.32 -19.94
C PRO A 451 15.86 30.73 -18.64
N CYS A 452 16.89 29.98 -18.26
CA CYS A 452 17.57 30.14 -16.95
C CYS A 452 18.28 31.49 -16.73
N ASN A 453 18.48 32.28 -17.78
CA ASN A 453 19.18 33.56 -17.78
C ASN A 453 18.26 34.77 -17.51
N GLU A 454 16.95 34.59 -17.42
CA GLU A 454 15.99 35.63 -17.02
C GLU A 454 15.83 35.61 -15.48
N GLN A 455 16.24 36.66 -14.76
CA GLN A 455 16.20 36.73 -13.27
C GLN A 455 15.66 38.07 -12.73
N PRO A 456 14.83 38.09 -11.65
CA PRO A 456 15.36 37.96 -10.27
C PRO A 456 14.51 37.24 -9.19
N THR A 457 13.35 36.64 -9.45
CA THR A 457 12.61 35.92 -8.37
C THR A 457 12.94 34.43 -8.33
N GLN A 458 14.21 34.09 -8.17
CA GLN A 458 14.62 32.70 -7.98
C GLN A 458 14.33 32.22 -6.55
N ALA A 459 13.50 31.19 -6.49
CA ALA A 459 13.54 30.15 -5.49
C ALA A 459 14.97 29.90 -4.99
N SER A 460 15.25 30.12 -3.70
CA SER A 460 16.43 29.54 -3.07
C SER A 460 16.05 28.17 -2.57
N LEU A 461 16.63 27.12 -3.15
CA LEU A 461 16.46 25.76 -2.64
C LEU A 461 17.37 25.51 -1.45
N ILE A 462 16.76 25.32 -0.30
CA ILE A 462 17.33 24.45 0.73
C ILE A 462 16.67 23.09 0.53
N VAL A 463 17.42 22.11 0.03
CA VAL A 463 17.04 20.70 0.15
C VAL A 463 17.23 20.34 1.63
N GLU A 464 16.29 20.76 2.48
CA GLU A 464 16.27 20.29 3.85
C GLU A 464 15.73 18.86 3.83
N ARG A 465 16.58 17.90 4.22
CA ARG A 465 16.05 16.65 4.76
C ARG A 465 15.12 17.05 5.89
N PRO A 466 13.88 16.53 5.96
CA PRO A 466 13.02 16.80 7.10
C PRO A 466 13.79 16.52 8.39
N THR A 467 14.05 17.57 9.17
CA THR A 467 14.83 17.51 10.41
C THR A 467 14.00 16.82 11.48
N SER A 468 13.89 15.48 11.38
CA SER A 468 13.59 14.49 12.42
C SER A 468 12.98 13.25 11.76
N PRO A 469 13.63 12.08 11.88
CA PRO A 469 12.96 10.79 11.64
C PRO A 469 11.75 10.58 12.58
N SER A 470 11.65 11.33 13.68
CA SER A 470 10.77 11.00 14.80
C SER A 470 9.31 11.51 14.72
N ARG A 471 8.88 12.18 13.64
CA ARG A 471 7.47 12.62 13.51
C ARG A 471 6.76 12.34 12.19
N LEU A 472 7.49 11.92 11.16
CA LEU A 472 6.91 11.42 9.91
C LEU A 472 7.20 9.93 9.67
N ALA A 473 8.19 9.36 10.39
CA ALA A 473 8.51 7.93 10.36
C ALA A 473 8.08 7.17 11.63
N SER A 474 7.31 7.79 12.53
CA SER A 474 6.44 7.01 13.40
C SER A 474 5.19 6.64 12.58
N GLY A 475 5.33 5.60 11.76
CA GLY A 475 4.35 4.53 11.90
C GLY A 475 4.34 4.27 13.40
N TRP A 476 3.29 4.71 14.08
CA TRP A 476 3.14 4.40 15.49
C TRP A 476 3.20 2.89 15.54
N THR A 477 4.35 2.35 15.97
CA THR A 477 4.39 1.02 16.55
C THR A 477 3.30 1.08 17.58
N ALA A 478 2.20 0.37 17.31
CA ALA A 478 1.12 0.19 18.25
C ALA A 478 1.74 -0.51 19.46
N THR A 479 2.24 0.30 20.38
CA THR A 479 2.46 -0.01 21.77
C THR A 479 1.43 0.86 22.48
N CYS A 480 0.22 0.32 22.54
CA CYS A 480 -0.74 0.65 23.57
C CYS A 480 -0.81 -0.54 24.51
#